data_AF-A0A224VLR1-F1
#
_entry.id   AF-A0A224VLR1-F1
#
_cell.length_a   1.000
_cell.length_b   1.000
_cell.length_c   1.000
_cell.angle_alpha   90.00
_cell.angle_beta   90.00
_cell.angle_gamma   90.00
#
_symmetry.space_group_name_H-M   'P 1'
#
loop_
_entity.id
_entity.type
_entity.pdbx_description
1 polymer ?
#
loop_
_entity_poly.entity_id
_entity_poly.type
_entity_poly.pdbx_seq_one_letter_code
_entity_poly.pdbx_strand_id
1 'polypeptide(L)'
;MGKKVRHRSKFKIVTYSILGLIMLLFLAATLPPKNAVGTTMIINGASPMSVIRCHPKYHPKESKFFKMPVYSIPIKYAYTDQQAGGRVSAFAIRSFMGTFHVATPLNQFLG
;
A
#
# COMPACT_ATOMS: atom_id res chain seq x y z
N MET A 1 28.97 -20.29 33.26
CA MET A 1 28.72 -19.04 32.48
C MET A 1 28.05 -19.26 31.10
N GLY A 2 27.41 -20.40 30.80
CA GLY A 2 26.90 -20.70 29.43
C GLY A 2 25.41 -20.40 29.14
N LYS A 3 24.56 -20.21 30.16
CA LYS A 3 23.11 -20.02 29.96
C LYS A 3 22.74 -18.62 29.42
N LYS A 4 23.44 -17.56 29.85
CA LYS A 4 23.17 -16.16 29.42
C LYS A 4 23.50 -15.90 27.94
N VAL A 5 24.57 -16.50 27.41
CA VAL A 5 25.00 -16.32 26.00
C VAL A 5 24.03 -17.01 25.04
N ARG A 6 23.58 -18.23 25.40
CA ARG A 6 22.62 -19.02 24.60
C ARG A 6 21.23 -18.37 24.53
N HIS A 7 20.82 -17.66 25.58
CA HIS A 7 19.53 -16.96 25.62
C HIS A 7 19.53 -15.70 24.74
N ARG A 8 20.66 -14.98 24.66
CA ARG A 8 20.81 -13.81 23.76
C ARG A 8 20.79 -14.20 22.28
N SER A 9 21.34 -15.34 21.88
CA SER A 9 21.31 -15.74 20.46
C SER A 9 19.92 -16.17 20.00
N LYS A 10 19.18 -16.91 20.84
CA LYS A 10 17.78 -17.29 20.55
C LYS A 10 16.88 -16.06 20.43
N PHE A 11 17.07 -15.05 21.28
CA PHE A 11 16.29 -13.81 21.23
C PHE A 11 16.51 -13.07 19.91
N LYS A 12 17.77 -12.93 19.46
CA LYS A 12 18.09 -12.32 18.16
C LYS A 12 17.47 -13.08 16.99
N ILE A 13 17.53 -14.41 16.99
CA ILE A 13 16.93 -15.24 15.93
C ILE A 13 15.42 -14.99 15.86
N VAL A 14 14.73 -15.01 17.01
CA VAL A 14 13.28 -14.73 17.07
C VAL A 14 12.99 -13.32 16.54
N THR A 15 13.77 -12.31 16.92
CA THR A 15 13.60 -10.93 16.43
C THR A 15 13.79 -10.83 14.90
N TYR A 16 14.84 -11.45 14.35
CA TYR A 16 15.07 -11.44 12.90
C TYR A 16 13.98 -12.20 12.14
N SER A 17 13.49 -13.31 12.69
CA SER A 17 12.36 -14.04 12.12
C SER A 17 11.08 -13.21 12.10
N ILE A 18 10.80 -12.45 13.16
CA ILE A 18 9.64 -11.55 13.23
C ILE A 18 9.79 -10.42 12.20
N LEU A 19 10.96 -9.77 12.13
CA LEU A 19 11.23 -8.72 11.14
C LEU A 19 11.09 -9.24 9.70
N GLY A 20 11.64 -10.42 9.41
CA GLY A 20 11.51 -11.08 8.11
C GLY A 20 10.06 -11.39 7.76
N LEU A 21 9.27 -11.87 8.73
CA LEU A 21 7.84 -12.13 8.53
C LEU A 21 7.06 -10.84 8.23
N ILE A 22 7.32 -9.76 8.97
CA ILE A 22 6.68 -8.45 8.73
C ILE A 22 7.02 -7.94 7.33
N MET A 23 8.29 -8.04 6.92
CA MET A 23 8.72 -7.64 5.58
C MET A 23 8.03 -8.48 4.48
N LEU A 24 7.93 -9.80 4.69
CA LEU A 24 7.24 -10.70 3.76
C LEU A 24 5.74 -10.36 3.64
N LEU A 25 5.07 -10.08 4.76
CA LEU A 25 3.67 -9.67 4.78
C LEU A 25 3.48 -8.33 4.06
N PHE A 26 4.41 -7.38 4.22
CA PHE A 26 4.37 -6.11 3.51
C PHE A 26 4.52 -6.30 2.00
N LEU A 27 5.44 -7.17 1.55
CA LEU A 27 5.56 -7.53 0.13
C LEU A 27 4.32 -8.26 -0.39
N ALA A 28 3.74 -9.18 0.39
CA ALA A 28 2.53 -9.89 -0.01
C ALA A 28 1.34 -8.94 -0.15
N ALA A 29 1.28 -7.90 0.70
CA ALA A 29 0.25 -6.86 0.62
C ALA A 29 0.35 -6.04 -0.66
N THR A 30 1.51 -5.92 -1.33
CA THR A 30 1.62 -5.18 -2.59
C THR A 30 1.37 -6.04 -3.84
N LEU A 31 1.12 -7.35 -3.70
CA LEU A 31 0.79 -8.22 -4.83
C LEU A 31 -0.55 -7.83 -5.51
N PRO A 32 -1.65 -7.58 -4.78
CA PRO A 32 -2.89 -7.16 -5.40
C PRO A 32 -2.92 -5.64 -5.59
N PRO A 33 -3.28 -5.12 -6.78
CA PRO A 33 -3.37 -3.68 -7.03
C PRO A 33 -4.35 -2.96 -6.09
N LYS A 34 -5.39 -3.66 -5.62
CA LYS A 34 -6.35 -3.14 -4.63
C LYS A 34 -5.71 -2.89 -3.26
N ASN A 35 -4.81 -3.78 -2.84
CA ASN A 35 -4.14 -3.64 -1.55
C ASN A 35 -3.11 -2.51 -1.63
N ALA A 36 -2.43 -2.36 -2.78
CA ALA A 36 -1.54 -1.22 -3.02
C ALA A 36 -2.28 0.12 -2.85
N VAL A 37 -3.52 0.25 -3.35
CA VAL A 37 -4.37 1.43 -3.11
C VAL A 37 -4.60 1.64 -1.61
N GLY A 38 -4.96 0.58 -0.88
CA GLY A 38 -5.17 0.66 0.56
C GLY A 38 -3.92 1.09 1.34
N THR A 39 -2.75 0.57 0.97
CA THR A 39 -1.47 0.96 1.56
C THR A 39 -1.19 2.44 1.32
N THR A 40 -1.36 2.94 0.09
CA THR A 40 -1.19 4.37 -0.24
C THR A 40 -2.20 5.25 0.48
N MET A 41 -3.45 4.79 0.63
CA MET A 41 -4.46 5.50 1.44
C MET A 41 -3.96 5.71 2.89
N ILE A 42 -3.47 4.66 3.54
CA ILE A 42 -2.96 4.75 4.93
C ILE A 42 -1.76 5.70 5.00
N ILE A 43 -0.79 5.55 4.08
CA ILE A 43 0.43 6.37 4.06
C ILE A 43 0.11 7.85 3.89
N ASN A 44 -0.88 8.19 3.05
CA ASN A 44 -1.25 9.57 2.76
C ASN A 44 -2.29 10.15 3.72
N GLY A 45 -2.60 9.46 4.82
CA GLY A 45 -3.41 9.99 5.93
C GLY A 45 -4.89 9.60 5.93
N ALA A 46 -5.32 8.63 5.13
CA ALA A 46 -6.67 8.09 5.22
C ALA A 46 -6.85 7.28 6.52
N SER A 47 -8.07 7.29 7.07
CA SER A 47 -8.36 6.51 8.27
C SER A 47 -8.26 5.00 8.00
N PRO A 48 -7.70 4.20 8.92
CA PRO A 48 -7.58 2.75 8.74
C PRO A 48 -8.94 2.06 8.51
N MET A 49 -9.99 2.53 9.19
CA MET A 49 -11.35 2.03 9.01
C MET A 49 -11.89 2.28 7.59
N SER A 50 -11.58 3.44 6.99
CA SER A 50 -11.95 3.72 5.60
C SER A 50 -11.23 2.77 4.66
N VAL A 51 -9.95 2.49 4.88
CA VAL A 51 -9.16 1.57 4.04
C VAL A 51 -9.74 0.16 4.06
N ILE A 52 -10.05 -0.37 5.24
CA ILE A 52 -10.59 -1.73 5.40
C ILE A 52 -11.96 -1.87 4.72
N ARG A 53 -12.81 -0.83 4.79
CA ARG A 53 -14.15 -0.83 4.18
C ARG A 53 -14.15 -0.44 2.71
N CYS A 54 -13.04 0.13 2.23
CA CYS A 54 -12.90 0.59 0.87
C CYS A 54 -12.65 -0.59 -0.07
N HIS A 55 -13.37 -0.62 -1.18
CA HIS A 55 -13.17 -1.58 -2.25
C HIS A 55 -12.79 -0.82 -3.53
N PRO A 56 -11.49 -0.68 -3.82
CA PRO A 56 -11.04 -0.03 -5.04
C PRO A 56 -11.59 -0.72 -6.28
N LYS A 57 -12.12 0.07 -7.23
CA LYS A 57 -12.68 -0.41 -8.50
C LYS A 57 -11.77 -0.02 -9.65
N TYR A 58 -11.56 -0.96 -10.58
CA TYR A 58 -10.80 -0.71 -11.80
C TYR A 58 -11.63 0.11 -12.80
N HIS A 59 -11.03 1.14 -13.40
CA HIS A 59 -11.67 2.01 -14.39
C HIS A 59 -11.04 1.82 -15.77
N PRO A 60 -11.65 1.01 -16.67
CA PRO A 60 -11.03 0.67 -17.95
C PRO A 60 -10.88 1.85 -18.91
N LYS A 61 -11.84 2.80 -18.91
CA LYS A 61 -11.79 4.00 -19.77
C LYS A 61 -10.62 4.91 -19.38
N GLU A 62 -10.53 5.25 -18.10
CA GLU A 62 -9.41 6.02 -17.53
C GLU A 62 -8.08 5.30 -17.75
N SER A 63 -8.05 3.98 -17.54
CA SER A 63 -6.83 3.19 -17.72
C SER A 63 -6.32 3.22 -19.16
N LYS A 64 -7.24 3.22 -20.13
CA LYS A 64 -6.90 3.37 -21.54
C LYS A 64 -6.39 4.77 -21.85
N PHE A 65 -7.01 5.79 -21.29
CA PHE A 65 -6.62 7.19 -21.48
C PHE A 65 -5.21 7.46 -20.92
N PHE A 66 -4.96 7.05 -19.68
CA PHE A 66 -3.67 7.23 -19.00
C PHE A 66 -2.60 6.18 -19.38
N LYS A 67 -2.94 5.18 -20.21
CA LYS A 67 -2.07 4.05 -20.58
C LYS A 67 -1.47 3.31 -19.37
N MET A 68 -2.17 3.32 -18.24
CA MET A 68 -1.77 2.67 -17.00
C MET A 68 -3.02 2.24 -16.22
N PRO A 69 -3.00 1.15 -15.42
CA PRO A 69 -4.17 0.74 -14.67
C PRO A 69 -4.59 1.82 -13.67
N VAL A 70 -5.85 2.25 -13.75
CA VAL A 70 -6.43 3.25 -12.85
C VAL A 70 -7.51 2.58 -11.99
N TYR A 71 -7.39 2.79 -10.69
CA TYR A 71 -8.37 2.39 -9.70
C TYR A 71 -8.96 3.62 -9.04
N SER A 72 -10.25 3.57 -8.68
CA SER A 72 -10.86 4.61 -7.87
C SER A 72 -11.45 4.02 -6.59
N ILE A 73 -11.55 4.87 -5.58
CA ILE A 73 -12.25 4.59 -4.35
C ILE A 73 -13.58 5.36 -4.34
N PRO A 74 -14.63 4.80 -3.70
CA PRO A 74 -15.88 5.53 -3.51
C PRO A 74 -15.66 6.89 -2.87
N ILE A 75 -16.37 7.93 -3.32
CA ILE A 75 -16.22 9.33 -2.86
C ILE A 75 -16.37 9.47 -1.33
N LYS A 76 -17.17 8.60 -0.69
CA LYS A 76 -17.34 8.53 0.76
C LYS A 76 -16.07 8.14 1.53
N TYR A 77 -15.09 7.55 0.86
CA TYR A 77 -13.78 7.19 1.41
C TYR A 77 -12.66 8.07 0.82
N ALA A 78 -12.99 9.05 -0.02
CA ALA A 78 -12.02 10.02 -0.48
C ALA A 78 -11.47 10.83 0.71
N TYR A 79 -10.18 11.08 0.70
CA TYR A 79 -9.46 11.77 1.77
C TYR A 79 -8.61 12.88 1.17
N THR A 80 -8.16 13.81 2.01
CA THR A 80 -7.21 14.84 1.60
C THR A 80 -5.81 14.30 1.77
N ASP A 81 -5.02 14.34 0.70
CA ASP A 81 -3.60 13.99 0.76
C ASP A 81 -2.89 14.97 1.70
N GLN A 82 -2.28 14.45 2.77
CA GLN A 82 -1.58 15.30 3.75
C GLN A 82 -0.33 15.98 3.17
N GLN A 83 0.25 15.45 2.09
CA GLN A 83 1.46 15.98 1.46
C GLN A 83 1.12 16.94 0.31
N ALA A 84 0.11 16.60 -0.51
CA ALA A 84 -0.24 17.37 -1.71
C ALA A 84 -1.49 18.27 -1.55
N GLY A 85 -2.23 18.18 -0.43
CA GLY A 85 -3.39 19.03 -0.13
C GLY A 85 -4.64 18.80 -1.00
N GLY A 86 -4.58 17.92 -2.00
CA GLY A 86 -5.69 17.61 -2.90
C GLY A 86 -6.58 16.46 -2.40
N ARG A 87 -7.88 16.51 -2.75
CA ARG A 87 -8.80 15.40 -2.49
C ARG A 87 -8.49 14.22 -3.41
N VAL A 88 -8.17 13.08 -2.83
CA VAL A 88 -7.77 11.86 -3.54
C VAL A 88 -8.94 10.87 -3.58
N SER A 89 -9.31 10.45 -4.79
CA SER A 89 -10.27 9.38 -5.02
C SER A 89 -9.88 8.44 -6.17
N ALA A 90 -8.81 8.76 -6.92
CA ALA A 90 -8.33 7.98 -8.05
C ALA A 90 -6.82 7.74 -7.90
N PHE A 91 -6.38 6.56 -8.35
CA PHE A 91 -5.03 6.05 -8.19
C PHE A 91 -4.56 5.43 -9.49
N ALA A 92 -3.38 5.85 -9.94
CA ALA A 92 -2.63 5.16 -10.95
C ALA A 92 -1.82 4.02 -10.30
N ILE A 93 -1.81 2.85 -10.94
CA ILE A 93 -1.05 1.69 -10.48
C ILE A 93 0.17 1.50 -11.36
N ARG A 94 1.34 1.42 -10.75
CA ARG A 94 2.58 0.97 -11.40
C ARG A 94 2.94 -0.41 -10.90
N SER A 95 3.21 -1.32 -11.83
CA SER A 95 3.68 -2.66 -11.51
C SER A 95 5.20 -2.74 -11.68
N PHE A 96 5.90 -3.19 -10.63
CA PHE A 96 7.32 -3.51 -10.64
C PHE A 96 7.50 -5.02 -10.73
N MET A 97 8.40 -5.47 -11.61
CA MET A 97 8.69 -6.89 -11.86
C MET A 97 7.45 -7.75 -12.22
N GLY A 98 6.36 -7.12 -12.66
CA GLY A 98 5.11 -7.78 -13.06
C GLY A 98 4.21 -8.24 -11.91
N THR A 99 4.65 -8.16 -10.65
CA THR A 99 3.92 -8.70 -9.48
C THR A 99 3.68 -7.68 -8.37
N PHE A 100 4.60 -6.74 -8.15
CA PHE A 100 4.49 -5.75 -7.09
C PHE A 100 3.80 -4.51 -7.61
N HIS A 101 2.72 -4.10 -6.96
CA HIS A 101 1.93 -2.95 -7.37
C HIS A 101 2.15 -1.80 -6.40
N VAL A 102 2.38 -0.61 -6.94
CA VAL A 102 2.44 0.64 -6.19
C VAL A 102 1.34 1.54 -6.71
N ALA A 103 0.51 2.04 -5.80
CA ALA A 103 -0.54 2.99 -6.13
C ALA A 103 -0.05 4.41 -5.85
N THR A 104 -0.32 5.33 -6.76
CA THR A 104 -0.04 6.76 -6.61
C THR A 104 -1.32 7.54 -6.87
N PRO A 105 -1.65 8.55 -6.04
CA PRO A 105 -2.76 9.46 -6.31
C PRO A 105 -2.68 10.04 -7.73
N LEU A 106 -3.78 9.97 -8.48
CA LEU A 106 -3.81 10.41 -9.89
C LEU A 106 -3.61 11.93 -10.02
N ASN A 107 -4.01 12.70 -9.01
CA ASN A 107 -3.77 14.14 -8.93
C ASN A 107 -2.29 14.50 -8.83
N GLN A 108 -1.45 13.65 -8.22
CA GLN A 108 0.01 13.83 -8.19
C GLN A 108 0.67 13.48 -9.53
N PHE A 109 -0.04 12.75 -10.40
CA PHE A 109 0.43 12.33 -11.71
C PHE A 109 0.13 13.35 -12.82
N LEU A 110 -0.85 14.22 -12.59
CA LEU A 110 -1.33 15.25 -13.51
C LEU A 110 -0.78 16.65 -13.20
N GLY A 111 0.01 16.78 -12.13
CA GLY A 111 0.66 18.01 -11.69
C GLY A 111 1.99 18.26 -12.40
#